data_AF-A0A3K0PIH9-F1
#
_entry.id   AF-A0A3K0PIH9-F1
#
_cell.length_a   1.000
_cell.length_b   1.000
_cell.length_c   1.000
_cell.angle_alpha   90.00
_cell.angle_beta   90.00
_cell.angle_gamma   90.00
#
_symmetry.space_group_name_H-M   'P 1'
#
loop_
_entity.id
_entity.type
_entity.pdbx_description
1 polymer ?
#
loop_
_entity_poly.entity_id
_entity_poly.type
_entity_poly.pdbx_seq_one_letter_code
_entity_poly.pdbx_strand_id
1 'polypeptide(L)'
;MKTNFIIMGCLFFSPLALAGQDTLHYADFINEMYKESDMIKAKALELESELLRAKQTDLYFMPKVSAESKYKSDASRGDITDSKITASSLI
;
A
#
# COMPACT_ATOMS: atom_id res chain seq x y z
N MET A 1 62.31 -16.74 -4.43
CA MET A 1 61.56 -16.96 -3.18
C MET A 1 60.77 -15.74 -2.67
N LYS A 2 60.77 -14.57 -3.33
CA LYS A 2 59.99 -13.39 -2.87
C LYS A 2 58.55 -13.35 -3.39
N THR A 3 58.28 -13.93 -4.55
CA THR A 3 56.95 -13.95 -5.20
C THR A 3 55.94 -14.86 -4.49
N ASN A 4 56.39 -16.01 -3.97
CA ASN A 4 55.51 -16.96 -3.28
C ASN A 4 54.95 -16.39 -1.97
N PHE A 5 55.68 -15.50 -1.29
CA PHE A 5 55.25 -14.89 -0.02
C PHE A 5 54.17 -13.82 -0.23
N ILE A 6 54.23 -13.10 -1.35
CA ILE A 6 53.24 -12.06 -1.71
C ILE A 6 51.89 -12.70 -2.07
N ILE A 7 51.91 -13.80 -2.83
CA ILE A 7 50.70 -14.55 -3.20
C ILE A 7 50.03 -15.14 -1.96
N MET A 8 50.82 -15.66 -1.01
CA MET A 8 50.30 -16.19 0.24
C MET A 8 49.68 -15.09 1.13
N GLY A 9 50.29 -13.89 1.17
CA GLY A 9 49.72 -12.72 1.85
C GLY A 9 48.40 -12.21 1.24
N CYS A 10 48.26 -12.22 -0.08
CA CYS A 10 47.00 -11.83 -0.74
C CYS A 10 45.82 -12.77 -0.42
N LEU A 11 46.09 -14.03 -0.09
CA LEU A 11 45.04 -14.98 0.31
C LEU A 11 44.53 -14.75 1.74
N PHE A 12 45.36 -14.21 2.64
CA PHE A 12 44.96 -13.90 4.02
C PHE A 12 44.24 -12.56 4.19
N PHE A 13 44.42 -11.62 3.25
CA PHE A 13 43.79 -10.29 3.27
C PHE A 13 42.60 -10.15 2.33
N SER A 14 42.11 -11.25 1.74
CA SER A 14 40.92 -11.20 0.90
C SER A 14 39.67 -10.99 1.77
N PRO A 15 38.91 -9.89 1.60
CA PRO A 15 37.66 -9.67 2.31
C PRO A 15 36.55 -10.65 1.91
N LEU A 16 36.79 -11.52 0.92
CA LEU A 16 35.87 -12.60 0.53
C LEU A 16 35.94 -13.83 1.44
N ALA A 17 36.99 -13.99 2.27
CA ALA A 17 37.11 -15.15 3.17
C ALA A 17 36.21 -15.04 4.42
N LEU A 18 35.62 -13.87 4.65
CA LEU A 18 34.70 -13.62 5.77
C LEU A 18 33.26 -13.42 5.29
N ALA A 19 32.82 -14.20 4.30
CA ALA A 19 31.40 -14.47 4.11
C ALA A 19 30.98 -15.53 5.15
N GLY A 20 30.94 -15.11 6.43
CA GLY A 20 30.28 -15.88 7.47
C GLY A 20 28.83 -16.03 7.04
N GLN A 21 28.44 -17.26 6.72
CA GLN A 21 27.05 -17.60 6.45
C GLN A 21 26.30 -17.49 7.77
N ASP A 22 25.87 -16.29 8.13
CA ASP A 22 24.87 -16.09 9.18
C ASP A 22 23.64 -16.85 8.71
N THR A 23 23.45 -18.04 9.28
CA THR A 23 22.25 -18.82 9.08
C THR A 23 21.13 -18.01 9.73
N LEU A 24 20.43 -17.22 8.92
CA LEU A 24 19.24 -16.49 9.34
C LEU A 24 18.34 -17.48 10.08
N HIS A 25 18.03 -17.20 11.35
CA HIS A 25 17.20 -18.11 12.13
C HIS A 25 15.87 -18.30 11.37
N TYR A 26 15.35 -19.53 11.37
CA TYR A 26 14.15 -19.86 10.59
C TYR A 26 12.97 -18.91 10.86
N ALA A 27 12.82 -18.44 12.10
CA ALA A 27 11.81 -17.44 12.46
C ALA A 27 12.01 -16.09 11.74
N ASP A 28 13.25 -15.62 11.65
CA ASP A 28 13.59 -14.36 10.97
C ASP A 28 13.39 -14.48 9.46
N PHE A 29 13.77 -15.63 8.88
CA PHE A 29 13.51 -15.94 7.48
C PHE A 29 12.01 -15.92 7.15
N ILE A 30 11.19 -16.54 7.99
CA ILE A 30 9.73 -16.57 7.79
C ILE A 30 9.14 -15.16 7.92
N ASN A 31 9.55 -14.39 8.92
CA ASN A 31 9.09 -13.02 9.10
C ASN A 31 9.47 -12.13 7.91
N GLU A 32 10.69 -12.26 7.39
CA GLU A 32 11.14 -11.53 6.22
C GLU A 32 10.39 -11.98 4.96
N MET A 33 10.13 -13.27 4.81
CA MET A 33 9.28 -13.80 3.73
C MET A 33 7.85 -13.23 3.80
N TYR A 34 7.22 -13.16 4.97
CA TYR A 34 5.90 -12.54 5.12
C TYR A 34 5.89 -11.05 4.77
N LYS A 35 6.98 -10.35 5.09
CA LYS A 35 7.12 -8.91 4.85
C LYS A 35 7.46 -8.58 3.39
N GLU A 36 8.29 -9.39 2.74
CA GLU A 36 8.82 -9.08 1.41
C GLU A 36 8.11 -9.85 0.28
N SER A 37 7.34 -10.90 0.57
CA SER A 37 6.64 -11.66 -0.46
C SER A 37 5.52 -10.85 -1.12
N ASP A 38 5.72 -10.53 -2.40
CA ASP A 38 4.72 -9.88 -3.25
C ASP A 38 3.43 -10.69 -3.36
N MET A 39 3.51 -12.02 -3.32
CA MET A 39 2.33 -12.89 -3.38
C MET A 39 1.47 -12.74 -2.12
N ILE A 40 2.10 -12.67 -0.94
CA ILE A 40 1.39 -12.46 0.33
C ILE A 40 0.77 -11.07 0.36
N LYS A 41 1.51 -10.05 -0.07
CA LYS A 41 0.98 -8.68 -0.20
C LYS A 41 -0.20 -8.62 -1.17
N ALA A 42 -0.10 -9.27 -2.33
CA ALA A 42 -1.18 -9.32 -3.31
C ALA A 42 -2.45 -9.97 -2.72
N LYS A 43 -2.31 -11.06 -1.96
CA LYS A 43 -3.44 -11.69 -1.28
C LYS A 43 -4.02 -10.84 -0.15
N ALA A 44 -3.19 -10.11 0.59
CA ALA A 44 -3.67 -9.17 1.59
C ALA A 44 -4.49 -8.03 0.95
N LEU A 45 -4.03 -7.50 -0.18
CA LEU A 45 -4.74 -6.47 -0.95
C LEU A 45 -6.05 -7.00 -1.56
N GLU A 46 -6.07 -8.25 -2.02
CA GLU A 46 -7.28 -8.92 -2.50
C GLU A 46 -8.34 -8.99 -1.39
N LEU A 47 -7.96 -9.44 -0.20
CA LEU A 47 -8.84 -9.47 0.97
C LEU A 47 -9.34 -8.08 1.39
N GLU A 48 -8.47 -7.06 1.36
CA GLU A 48 -8.86 -5.68 1.65
C GLU A 48 -9.89 -5.16 0.62
N SER A 49 -9.70 -5.51 -0.66
CA SER A 49 -10.63 -5.14 -1.72
C SER A 49 -12.02 -5.79 -1.54
N GLU A 50 -12.07 -7.06 -1.11
CA GLU A 50 -13.31 -7.76 -0.81
C GLU A 50 -14.03 -7.14 0.40
N LEU A 51 -13.28 -6.77 1.43
CA LEU A 51 -13.81 -6.08 2.60
C LEU A 51 -14.41 -4.72 2.23
N LEU A 52 -13.73 -3.93 1.39
CA LEU A 52 -14.25 -2.65 0.90
C LEU A 52 -15.52 -2.84 0.06
N ARG A 53 -15.55 -3.88 -0.78
CA ARG A 53 -16.74 -4.23 -1.56
C ARG A 53 -17.91 -4.61 -0.66
N ALA A 54 -17.68 -5.38 0.41
CA ALA A 54 -18.69 -5.72 1.40
C ALA A 54 -19.27 -4.47 2.09
N LYS A 55 -18.40 -3.55 2.52
CA LYS A 55 -18.82 -2.25 3.08
C LYS A 55 -19.64 -1.42 2.10
N GLN A 56 -19.27 -1.41 0.82
CA GLN A 56 -20.03 -0.69 -0.20
C GLN A 56 -21.45 -1.27 -0.38
N THR A 57 -21.60 -2.59 -0.33
CA THR A 57 -22.92 -3.24 -0.34
C THR A 57 -23.73 -2.90 0.91
N ASP A 58 -23.12 -2.80 2.09
CA ASP A 58 -23.83 -2.36 3.30
C ASP A 58 -24.35 -0.92 3.16
N LEU A 59 -23.55 -0.03 2.57
CA LEU A 59 -23.93 1.35 2.30
C LEU A 59 -25.03 1.49 1.22
N TYR A 60 -25.25 0.47 0.39
CA TYR A 60 -26.27 0.52 -0.67
C TYR A 60 -27.69 0.67 -0.11
N PHE A 61 -27.95 0.09 1.06
CA PHE A 61 -29.26 0.14 1.72
C PHE A 61 -29.43 1.37 2.62
N MET A 62 -28.37 2.15 2.83
CA MET A 62 -28.44 3.36 3.62
C MET A 62 -29.02 4.53 2.81
N PRO A 63 -29.83 5.41 3.42
CA PRO A 63 -30.35 6.58 2.75
C PRO A 63 -29.19 7.49 2.33
N LYS A 64 -29.13 7.81 1.04
CA LYS A 64 -28.15 8.75 0.48
C LYS A 64 -28.65 10.16 0.75
N VAL A 65 -27.91 10.90 1.55
CA VAL A 65 -28.19 12.32 1.84
C VAL A 65 -27.17 13.16 1.09
N SER A 66 -27.63 14.08 0.25
CA SER A 66 -26.79 15.08 -0.40
C SER A 66 -27.37 16.48 -0.22
N ALA A 67 -26.50 17.45 0.00
CA ALA A 67 -26.82 18.87 0.04
C ALA A 67 -26.00 19.57 -1.05
N GLU A 68 -26.68 20.20 -2.00
CA GLU A 68 -26.06 20.96 -3.08
C GLU A 68 -26.50 22.42 -2.97
N SER A 69 -25.55 23.35 -3.07
CA SER A 69 -25.83 24.77 -3.24
C SER A 69 -25.17 25.26 -4.52
N LYS A 70 -25.95 25.89 -5.39
CA LYS A 70 -25.48 26.46 -6.65
C LYS A 70 -25.67 27.96 -6.60
N TYR A 71 -24.54 28.66 -6.73
CA TYR A 71 -24.52 30.11 -6.90
C TYR A 71 -24.35 30.44 -8.38
N LYS A 72 -25.24 31.24 -8.94
CA LYS A 72 -25.17 31.72 -10.32
C LYS A 72 -25.32 33.23 -10.31
N SER A 73 -24.37 33.94 -10.91
CA SER A 73 -24.49 35.37 -11.16
C SER A 73 -24.89 35.57 -12.61
N ASP A 74 -26.08 36.11 -12.85
CA ASP A 74 -26.60 36.43 -14.19
C ASP A 74 -26.68 37.95 -14.33
N ALA A 75 -26.01 38.51 -15.35
CA ALA A 75 -25.96 39.95 -15.58
C ALA A 75 -27.34 40.59 -15.81
N SER A 76 -28.35 39.79 -16.18
CA SER A 76 -29.73 40.25 -16.42
C SER A 76 -30.68 40.03 -15.25
N ARG A 77 -30.38 39.09 -14.34
CA ARG A 77 -31.28 38.62 -13.27
C ARG A 77 -30.73 38.78 -11.86
N GLY A 78 -29.47 39.19 -11.71
CA GLY A 78 -28.77 39.32 -10.44
C GLY A 78 -28.18 38.00 -9.93
N ASP A 79 -27.77 38.00 -8.67
CA ASP A 79 -27.21 36.81 -8.01
C ASP A 79 -28.33 35.86 -7.57
N ILE A 80 -28.29 34.63 -8.08
CA ILE A 80 -29.25 33.56 -7.80
C ILE A 80 -28.55 32.47 -6.99
N THR A 81 -29.13 32.12 -5.85
CA THR A 81 -28.67 31.03 -5.00
C THR A 81 -29.74 29.95 -4.94
N ASP A 82 -29.45 28.78 -5.49
CA ASP A 82 -30.32 27.60 -5.45
C ASP A 82 -29.74 26.57 -4.49
N SER A 83 -30.47 26.26 -3.41
CA SER A 83 -30.09 25.22 -2.44
C SER A 83 -31.04 24.03 -2.56
N LYS A 84 -30.50 22.81 -2.65
CA LYS A 84 -31.26 21.57 -2.77
C LYS A 84 -30.72 20.54 -1.78
N ILE A 85 -31.59 20.02 -0.92
CA ILE A 85 -31.32 18.88 -0.04
C ILE A 85 -32.06 17.68 -0.63
N THR A 86 -31.36 16.57 -0.86
CA THR A 86 -31.99 15.31 -1.28
C THR A 86 -31.65 14.19 -0.31
N ALA A 87 -32.68 13.45 0.10
CA ALA A 87 -32.54 12.22 0.85
C ALA A 87 -33.26 11.14 0.03
N SER A 88 -32.50 10.17 -0.47
CA SER A 88 -33.02 9.07 -1.30
C SER A 88 -32.67 7.75 -0.65
N SER A 89 -33.69 6.97 -0.31
CA SER A 89 -33.55 5.57 0.07
C SER A 89 -33.90 4.71 -1.13
N LEU A 90 -33.22 3.57 -1.30
CA LEU A 90 -33.56 2.56 -2.31
C LEU A 90 -34.74 1.66 -1.87
N ILE A 91 -35.59 2.16 -0.96
CA ILE A 91 -36.82 1.52 -0.47
C ILE A 91 -38.01 2.40 -0.86
#